data_AF-A0A3N5URS9-F1
#
_entry.id   AF-A0A3N5URS9-F1
#
_cell.length_a   1.000
_cell.length_b   1.000
_cell.length_c   1.000
_cell.angle_alpha   90.00
_cell.angle_beta   90.00
_cell.angle_gamma   90.00
#
_symmetry.space_group_name_H-M   'P 1'
#
loop_
_entity.id
_entity.type
_entity.pdbx_description
1 polymer ?
#
loop_
_entity_poly.entity_id
_entity_poly.type
_entity_poly.pdbx_seq_one_letter_code
_entity_poly.pdbx_strand_id
1 'polypeptide(L)' 'MEKEQIAKMIQKRLGLENKEFQPIKDSPKFQRLFQNIVAGSRYRLVAEVVESQGCHSGHVKGQKLFFDSAGNLLTR' A
#
# COMPACT_ATOMS: atom_id res chain seq x y z
N MET A 1 -7.40 4.19 -8.33
CA MET A 1 -7.90 2.79 -8.24
C MET A 1 -9.30 2.83 -7.70
N GLU A 2 -10.20 2.04 -8.25
CA GLU A 2 -11.58 1.97 -7.78
C GLU A 2 -11.71 1.06 -6.54
N LYS A 3 -12.69 1.34 -5.69
CA LYS A 3 -12.98 0.57 -4.47
C LYS A 3 -13.13 -0.93 -4.72
N GLU A 4 -13.79 -1.29 -5.82
CA GLU A 4 -14.03 -2.69 -6.19
C GLU A 4 -12.73 -3.42 -6.58
N GLN A 5 -11.75 -2.71 -7.17
CA GLN A 5 -10.45 -3.27 -7.48
C GLN A 5 -9.64 -3.54 -6.20
N ILE A 6 -9.71 -2.63 -5.23
CA ILE A 6 -9.05 -2.78 -3.91
C ILE A 6 -9.65 -3.97 -3.16
N ALA A 7 -10.98 -4.11 -3.15
CA ALA A 7 -11.66 -5.24 -2.52
C ALA A 7 -11.21 -6.58 -3.12
N LYS A 8 -11.15 -6.69 -4.46
CA LYS A 8 -10.65 -7.89 -5.16
C LYS A 8 -9.19 -8.20 -4.83
N MET A 9 -8.32 -7.17 -4.77
CA MET A 9 -6.92 -7.36 -4.40
C MET A 9 -6.77 -7.88 -2.97
N ILE A 10 -7.53 -7.33 -2.02
CA ILE A 10 -7.50 -7.76 -0.62
C ILE A 10 -8.04 -9.19 -0.49
N GLN A 11 -9.16 -9.51 -1.15
CA GLN A 11 -9.69 -10.86 -1.19
C GLN A 11 -8.65 -11.87 -1.66
N LYS A 12 -7.99 -11.57 -2.79
CA LYS A 12 -6.95 -12.43 -3.36
C LYS A 12 -5.77 -12.61 -2.40
N ARG A 13 -5.32 -11.54 -1.73
CA ARG A 13 -4.21 -11.60 -0.75
C ARG A 13 -4.55 -12.41 0.49
N LEU A 14 -5.80 -12.37 0.93
CA LEU A 14 -6.27 -13.14 2.09
C LEU A 14 -6.61 -14.60 1.73
N GLY A 15 -6.64 -14.95 0.43
CA GLY A 15 -6.96 -16.30 -0.02
C GLY A 15 -8.39 -16.73 0.27
N LEU A 16 -9.32 -15.76 0.39
CA LEU A 16 -10.69 -16.01 0.81
C LEU A 16 -11.63 -16.26 -0.38
N GLU A 17 -12.51 -17.24 -0.25
CA GLU A 17 -13.60 -17.43 -1.19
C GLU A 17 -14.61 -16.28 -1.11
N ASN A 18 -15.40 -16.09 -2.17
CA ASN A 18 -16.40 -15.02 -2.23
C ASN A 18 -17.35 -15.05 -1.03
N LYS A 19 -17.83 -16.24 -0.63
CA LYS A 19 -18.76 -16.42 0.48
C LYS A 19 -18.17 -15.99 1.84
N GLU A 20 -16.86 -16.15 2.01
CA GLU A 20 -16.14 -15.81 3.22
C GLU A 20 -15.78 -14.31 3.25
N PHE A 21 -15.48 -13.75 2.08
CA PHE A 21 -15.09 -12.35 1.97
C PHE A 21 -16.28 -11.39 1.98
N GLN A 22 -17.45 -11.81 1.49
CA GLN A 22 -18.63 -10.96 1.40
C GLN A 22 -19.02 -10.27 2.73
N PRO A 23 -19.15 -10.97 3.89
CA PRO A 23 -19.47 -10.31 5.15
C PRO A 23 -18.38 -9.34 5.62
N ILE A 24 -17.12 -9.60 5.27
CA ILE A 24 -16.00 -8.70 5.56
C ILE A 24 -16.12 -7.44 4.72
N LYS A 25 -16.30 -7.62 3.40
CA LYS A 25 -16.47 -6.54 2.42
C LYS A 25 -17.60 -5.62 2.85
N ASP A 26 -18.75 -6.16 3.21
CA ASP A 26 -19.96 -5.38 3.53
C ASP A 26 -19.93 -4.74 4.92
N SER A 27 -18.96 -5.08 5.76
CA SER A 27 -18.84 -4.49 7.09
C SER A 27 -18.54 -2.98 7.03
N PRO A 28 -19.17 -2.14 7.88
CA PRO A 28 -18.90 -0.70 7.92
C PRO A 28 -17.43 -0.35 8.20
N LYS A 29 -16.69 -1.24 8.87
CA LYS A 29 -15.26 -1.08 9.12
C LYS A 29 -14.45 -1.18 7.82
N PHE A 30 -14.67 -2.20 7.01
CA PHE A 30 -13.94 -2.38 5.75
C PHE A 30 -14.39 -1.41 4.66
N GLN A 31 -15.66 -1.04 4.63
CA GLN A 31 -16.17 -0.01 3.73
C GLN A 31 -15.42 1.33 3.93
N ARG A 32 -15.20 1.72 5.20
CA ARG A 32 -14.37 2.88 5.57
C ARG A 32 -12.89 2.67 5.23
N LEU A 33 -12.35 1.47 5.48
CA LEU A 33 -10.98 1.14 5.09
C LEU A 33 -10.76 1.35 3.58
N PHE A 34 -11.65 0.86 2.73
CA PHE A 34 -11.51 1.03 1.28
C PHE A 34 -11.58 2.50 0.86
N GLN A 35 -12.48 3.29 1.46
CA GLN A 35 -12.54 4.74 1.22
C GLN A 35 -11.22 5.42 1.59
N ASN A 36 -10.64 5.07 2.74
CA ASN A 36 -9.36 5.61 3.19
C ASN A 36 -8.21 5.19 2.28
N ILE A 37 -8.21 3.96 1.75
CA ILE A 37 -7.19 3.51 0.78
C ILE A 37 -7.31 4.29 -0.53
N VAL A 38 -8.52 4.48 -1.06
CA VAL A 38 -8.73 5.29 -2.27
C VAL A 38 -8.27 6.74 -2.04
N ALA A 39 -8.70 7.34 -0.93
CA ALA A 39 -8.27 8.69 -0.57
C ALA A 39 -6.73 8.77 -0.38
N GLY A 40 -6.15 7.76 0.26
CA GLY A 40 -4.73 7.64 0.53
C GLY A 40 -3.87 7.49 -0.73
N SER A 41 -4.43 6.88 -1.79
CA SER A 41 -3.69 6.56 -3.02
C SER A 41 -3.09 7.77 -3.77
N ARG A 42 -3.54 8.99 -3.45
CA ARG A 42 -2.96 10.24 -3.97
C ARG A 42 -1.65 10.64 -3.31
N TYR A 43 -1.34 10.07 -2.15
CA TYR A 43 -0.13 10.37 -1.39
C TYR A 43 1.00 9.40 -1.72
N ARG A 44 2.22 9.88 -1.52
CA ARG A 44 3.44 9.08 -1.58
C ARG A 44 4.18 9.24 -0.28
N LEU A 45 4.78 8.14 0.18
CA LEU A 45 5.74 8.21 1.28
C LEU A 45 7.11 8.42 0.67
N VAL A 46 7.84 9.42 1.17
CA VAL A 46 9.19 9.74 0.72
C VAL A 46 10.12 9.57 1.91
N ALA A 47 10.99 8.56 1.86
CA ALA A 47 12.03 8.37 2.85
C ALA A 47 13.33 8.96 2.32
N GLU A 48 14.00 9.78 3.12
CA GLU A 48 15.31 10.34 2.79
C GLU A 48 16.39 9.64 3.61
N VAL A 49 17.47 9.22 2.94
CA VAL A 49 18.63 8.62 3.60
C VAL A 49 19.38 9.71 4.35
N VAL A 50 19.23 9.76 5.67
CA VAL A 50 19.88 10.78 6.51
C VAL A 50 21.38 10.53 6.71
N GLU A 51 21.81 9.28 6.61
CA GLU A 51 23.20 8.83 6.74
C GLU A 51 23.39 7.48 6.03
N SER A 52 24.57 7.23 5.45
CA SER A 52 24.92 5.96 4.83
C SER A 52 26.42 5.77 4.81
N GLN A 53 26.88 4.61 5.30
CA GLN A 53 28.29 4.20 5.26
C GLN A 53 28.34 2.71 4.87
N GLY A 54 29.06 2.39 3.79
CA GLY A 54 29.23 1.00 3.35
C GLY A 54 27.95 0.27 2.91
N CYS A 55 26.92 0.99 2.42
CA CYS A 55 25.69 0.36 1.97
C CYS A 55 25.92 -0.51 0.71
N HIS A 56 25.79 -1.83 0.83
CA HIS A 56 25.97 -2.78 -0.28
C HIS A 56 25.06 -2.49 -1.48
N SER A 57 23.84 -2.03 -1.23
CA SER A 57 22.87 -1.66 -2.26
C SER A 57 23.13 -0.28 -2.89
N GLY A 58 24.21 0.40 -2.50
CA GLY A 58 24.65 1.66 -3.11
C GLY A 58 23.84 2.89 -2.69
N HIS A 59 23.07 2.84 -1.60
CA HIS A 59 22.32 4.00 -1.15
C HIS A 59 23.23 5.08 -0.55
N VAL A 60 22.96 6.35 -0.86
CA VAL A 60 23.80 7.50 -0.42
C VAL A 60 23.02 8.51 0.42
N LYS A 61 23.70 9.24 1.31
CA LYS A 61 23.09 10.33 2.10
C LYS A 61 22.40 11.35 1.20
N GLY A 62 21.18 11.74 1.56
CA GLY A 62 20.29 12.62 0.79
C GLY A 62 19.47 11.92 -0.30
N GLN A 63 19.71 10.62 -0.57
CA GLN A 63 18.91 9.88 -1.54
C GLN A 63 17.47 9.75 -1.06
N LYS A 64 16.51 9.92 -1.97
CA LYS A 64 15.08 9.74 -1.71
C LYS A 64 14.60 8.40 -2.26
N LEU A 65 13.94 7.63 -1.40
CA LEU A 65 13.21 6.41 -1.73
C LEU A 65 11.72 6.74 -1.72
N PHE A 66 11.02 6.33 -2.76
CA PHE A 66 9.60 6.63 -2.95
C PHE A 66 8.78 5.37 -2.75
N PHE A 67 7.69 5.48 -2.02
CA PHE A 67 6.74 4.40 -1.81
C PHE A 67 5.34 4.88 -2.16
N ASP A 68 4.49 3.96 -2.60
CA ASP A 68 3.06 4.23 -2.68
C ASP A 68 2.44 4.37 -1.28
N SER A 69 1.16 4.74 -1.23
CA SER A 69 0.42 4.91 0.02
C SER A 69 0.24 3.61 0.82
N ALA A 70 0.53 2.46 0.22
CA ALA A 70 0.48 1.16 0.88
C ALA A 70 1.88 0.69 1.36
N GLY A 71 2.92 1.51 1.17
CA GLY A 71 4.28 1.21 1.59
C GLY A 71 5.07 0.33 0.61
N ASN A 72 4.58 0.12 -0.61
CA ASN A 72 5.35 -0.60 -1.62
C ASN A 72 6.42 0.32 -2.21
N LEU A 73 7.66 -0.17 -2.31
CA LEU A 73 8.75 0.58 -2.93
C LEU A 73 8.46 0.81 -4.40
N LEU A 74 8.50 2.06 -4.83
CA LEU A 74 8.38 2.46 -6.22
C LEU A 74 9.77 2.46 -6.85
N THR A 75 10.11 1.35 -7.50
CA THR A 75 11.26 1.28 -8.41
C THR A 75 10.83 1.80 -9.78
N ARG A 76 11.78 2.23 -10.61
CA ARG A 76 11.50 2.47 -12.03
C ARG A 76 10.98 1.20 -12.70
#